data_AF-A0A9D4F6W4-F1
#
_entry.id   AF-A0A9D4F6W4-F1
#
_cell.length_a   1.000
_cell.length_b   1.000
_cell.length_c   1.000
_cell.angle_alpha   90.00
_cell.angle_beta   90.00
_cell.angle_gamma   90.00
#
_symmetry.space_group_name_H-M   'P 1'
#
loop_
_entity.id
_entity.type
_entity.pdbx_description
1 polymer ?
#
loop_
_entity_poly.entity_id
_entity_poly.type
_entity_poly.pdbx_seq_one_letter_code
_entity_poly.pdbx_strand_id
1 'polypeptide(L)'
;MKSLCVALDSRIKTVEDRMLKLQDVTEGVDIAIAQVTSRVEHMEKERTDFRDDLSYLKAQPMRNNHIFTGVSENNTTENETPEVMEKKLREHLHSALTIQKEVADTMKFERVHRT
;
A
#
# COMPACT_ATOMS: atom_id res chain seq x y z
N MET A 1 38.07 -60.89 -19.71
CA MET A 1 38.57 -59.80 -18.85
C MET A 1 38.57 -58.44 -19.56
N LYS A 2 39.15 -58.29 -20.77
CA LYS A 2 39.19 -57.00 -21.52
C LYS A 2 37.82 -56.34 -21.77
N SER A 3 36.76 -57.10 -22.06
CA SER A 3 35.41 -56.54 -22.32
C SER A 3 34.76 -55.91 -21.09
N LEU A 4 35.09 -56.40 -19.89
CA LEU A 4 34.55 -55.87 -18.63
C LEU A 4 35.17 -54.51 -18.31
N CYS A 5 36.48 -54.34 -18.57
CA CYS A 5 37.17 -53.06 -18.40
C CYS A 5 36.58 -52.00 -19.33
N VAL A 6 36.38 -52.32 -20.61
CA VAL A 6 35.78 -51.39 -21.58
C VAL A 6 34.37 -50.98 -21.18
N ALA A 7 33.56 -51.92 -20.68
CA ALA A 7 32.21 -51.62 -20.20
C ALA A 7 32.23 -50.74 -18.94
N LEU A 8 33.19 -50.94 -18.05
CA LEU A 8 33.38 -50.10 -16.86
C LEU A 8 33.81 -48.68 -17.25
N ASP A 9 34.80 -48.53 -18.13
CA ASP A 9 35.29 -47.23 -18.61
C ASP A 9 34.17 -46.44 -19.31
N SER A 10 33.37 -47.12 -20.13
CA SER A 10 32.21 -46.49 -20.79
C SER A 10 31.17 -46.01 -19.77
N ARG A 11 30.95 -46.75 -18.68
CA ARG A 11 30.02 -46.34 -17.62
C ARG A 11 30.57 -45.18 -16.80
N ILE A 12 31.86 -45.19 -16.48
CA ILE A 12 32.54 -44.09 -15.78
C ILE A 12 32.38 -42.80 -16.58
N LYS A 13 32.73 -42.83 -17.87
CA LYS A 13 32.57 -41.67 -18.76
C LYS A 13 31.13 -41.15 -18.81
N THR A 14 30.16 -42.06 -18.88
CA THR A 14 28.73 -41.67 -18.86
C THR A 14 28.34 -40.98 -17.55
N VAL A 15 28.90 -41.42 -16.41
CA VAL A 15 28.65 -40.79 -15.11
C VAL A 15 29.33 -39.42 -15.04
N GLU A 16 30.57 -39.30 -15.49
CA GLU A 16 31.31 -38.02 -15.54
C GLU A 16 30.57 -36.98 -16.40
N ASP A 17 30.12 -37.36 -17.61
CA ASP A 17 29.34 -36.48 -18.49
C ASP A 17 28.03 -36.03 -17.84
N ARG A 18 27.38 -36.91 -17.06
CA ARG A 18 26.16 -36.57 -16.31
C ARG A 18 26.45 -35.64 -15.14
N MET A 19 27.58 -35.84 -14.45
CA MET A 19 27.99 -34.97 -13.34
C MET A 19 28.29 -33.55 -13.82
N LEU A 20 28.99 -33.40 -14.94
CA LEU A 20 29.25 -32.09 -15.54
C LEU A 20 27.95 -31.37 -15.91
N LYS A 21 27.02 -32.06 -16.56
CA LYS A 21 25.70 -31.48 -16.89
C LYS A 21 24.91 -31.07 -15.66
N LEU A 22 24.98 -31.85 -14.58
CA LEU A 22 24.32 -31.49 -13.33
C LEU A 22 24.97 -30.26 -12.71
N GLN A 23 26.30 -30.15 -12.74
CA GLN A 23 27.01 -28.97 -12.27
C GLN A 23 26.59 -27.72 -13.04
N ASP A 24 26.57 -27.76 -14.37
CA ASP A 24 26.13 -26.64 -15.21
C ASP A 24 24.69 -26.20 -14.87
N VAL A 25 23.79 -27.17 -14.65
CA VAL A 25 22.41 -26.88 -14.26
C VAL A 25 22.34 -26.26 -12.87
N THR A 26 23.11 -26.77 -11.90
CA THR A 26 23.15 -26.22 -10.54
C THR A 26 23.66 -24.77 -10.55
N GLU A 27 24.75 -24.49 -11.27
CA GLU A 27 25.28 -23.13 -11.41
C GLU A 27 24.25 -22.20 -12.09
N GLY A 28 23.56 -22.67 -13.11
CA GLY A 28 22.47 -21.93 -13.76
C GLY A 28 21.30 -21.61 -12.83
N VAL A 29 20.94 -22.55 -11.94
CA VAL A 29 19.90 -22.35 -10.93
C VAL A 29 20.33 -21.32 -9.90
N ASP A 30 21.58 -21.35 -9.43
CA ASP A 30 22.09 -20.38 -8.46
C ASP A 30 22.04 -18.94 -9.01
N ILE A 31 22.40 -18.76 -10.28
CA ILE A 31 22.29 -17.47 -10.98
C ILE A 31 20.81 -17.02 -11.05
N ALA A 32 19.91 -17.93 -11.43
CA ALA A 32 18.49 -17.62 -11.51
C ALA A 32 17.90 -17.23 -10.15
N ILE A 33 18.31 -17.92 -9.08
CA ILE A 33 17.91 -17.57 -7.70
C ILE A 33 18.41 -16.17 -7.36
N ALA A 34 19.67 -15.84 -7.62
CA ALA A 34 20.22 -14.51 -7.35
C ALA A 34 19.44 -13.40 -8.08
N GLN A 35 19.08 -13.61 -9.36
CA GLN A 35 18.29 -12.66 -10.14
C GLN A 35 16.87 -12.49 -9.57
N VAL A 36 16.22 -13.59 -9.19
CA VAL A 36 14.88 -13.54 -8.60
C VAL A 36 14.91 -12.83 -7.24
N THR A 37 15.88 -13.14 -6.38
CA THR A 37 16.05 -12.47 -5.09
C THR A 37 16.24 -10.97 -5.25
N SER A 38 17.14 -10.54 -6.14
CA SER A 38 17.37 -9.12 -6.42
C SER A 38 16.10 -8.41 -6.92
N ARG A 39 15.33 -9.09 -7.78
CA ARG A 39 14.05 -8.55 -8.26
C ARG A 39 13.02 -8.42 -7.14
N VAL A 40 12.94 -9.39 -6.23
CA VAL A 40 12.04 -9.33 -5.07
C VAL A 40 12.41 -8.15 -4.17
N GLU A 41 13.69 -7.99 -3.83
CA GLU A 41 14.16 -6.86 -3.02
C GLU A 41 13.82 -5.50 -3.65
N HIS A 42 13.97 -5.39 -4.97
CA HIS A 42 13.60 -4.18 -5.70
C HIS A 42 12.09 -3.90 -5.62
N MET A 43 11.26 -4.92 -5.84
CA MET A 43 9.81 -4.79 -5.75
C MET A 43 9.34 -4.45 -4.33
N GLU A 44 9.99 -4.98 -3.29
CA GLU A 44 9.68 -4.63 -1.90
C GLU A 44 9.99 -3.18 -1.58
N LYS A 45 11.08 -2.65 -2.14
CA LYS A 45 11.42 -1.23 -2.04
C LYS A 45 10.38 -0.37 -2.74
N GLU A 46 10.06 -0.64 -4.00
CA GLU A 46 9.03 0.10 -4.74
C GLU A 46 7.68 0.07 -4.03
N ARG A 47 7.27 -1.09 -3.49
CA ARG A 47 6.04 -1.20 -2.69
C ARG A 47 6.06 -0.27 -1.48
N THR A 48 7.20 -0.13 -0.82
CA THR A 48 7.36 0.74 0.35
C THR A 48 7.24 2.19 -0.06
N ASP A 49 7.94 2.60 -1.12
CA ASP A 49 7.89 3.96 -1.67
C ASP A 49 6.45 4.32 -2.08
N PHE A 50 5.75 3.43 -2.81
CA PHE A 50 4.35 3.64 -3.18
C PHE A 50 3.40 3.76 -1.99
N ARG A 51 3.63 2.99 -0.93
CA ARG A 51 2.79 3.07 0.28
C ARG A 51 2.94 4.43 0.96
N ASP A 52 4.16 4.95 1.01
CA ASP A 52 4.47 6.22 1.65
C ASP A 52 3.91 7.38 0.80
N ASP A 53 4.05 7.33 -0.52
CA ASP A 53 3.43 8.27 -1.46
C ASP A 53 1.90 8.28 -1.34
N LEU A 54 1.27 7.10 -1.28
CA LEU A 54 -0.17 6.98 -1.09
C LEU A 54 -0.62 7.58 0.25
N SER A 55 0.14 7.36 1.31
CA SER A 55 -0.16 7.93 2.63
C SER A 55 -0.05 9.46 2.61
N TYR A 56 0.99 9.99 1.95
CA TYR A 56 1.16 11.43 1.76
C TYR A 56 0.02 12.04 0.95
N LEU A 57 -0.34 11.42 -0.19
CA LEU A 57 -1.44 11.88 -1.04
C LEU A 57 -2.80 11.81 -0.35
N LYS A 58 -3.05 10.80 0.50
CA LYS A 58 -4.26 10.74 1.33
C LYS A 58 -4.31 11.83 2.40
N ALA A 59 -3.17 12.20 2.97
CA ALA A 59 -3.09 13.26 3.97
C ALA A 59 -3.31 14.66 3.37
N GLN A 60 -2.93 14.89 2.10
CA GLN A 60 -3.05 16.20 1.45
C GLN A 60 -4.49 16.78 1.43
N PRO A 61 -5.52 16.07 0.93
CA PRO A 61 -6.89 16.60 0.94
C PRO A 61 -7.47 16.66 2.36
N MET A 62 -7.00 15.80 3.27
CA MET A 62 -7.43 15.83 4.67
C MET A 62 -6.81 16.97 5.48
N ARG A 63 -5.74 17.62 4.98
CA ARG A 63 -5.01 18.66 5.71
C ARG A 63 -5.90 19.85 6.10
N ASN A 64 -6.87 20.19 5.25
CA ASN A 64 -7.82 21.28 5.49
C ASN A 64 -9.17 20.77 6.02
N ASN A 65 -9.33 19.44 6.17
CA ASN A 65 -10.55 18.86 6.72
C ASN A 65 -10.48 18.95 8.25
N HIS A 66 -11.53 19.50 8.84
CA HIS A 66 -11.70 19.52 10.28
C HIS A 66 -12.83 18.59 10.70
N ILE A 67 -12.57 17.82 11.76
CA ILE A 67 -13.57 16.94 12.37
C ILE A 67 -14.15 17.67 13.57
N PHE A 68 -15.46 17.87 13.56
CA PHE A 68 -16.21 18.46 14.67
C PHE A 68 -17.02 17.38 15.35
N THR A 69 -16.88 17.25 16.67
CA THR A 69 -17.60 16.26 17.48
C THR A 69 -18.62 16.96 18.38
N GLY A 70 -19.68 16.24 18.78
CA GLY A 70 -20.73 16.80 19.63
C GLY A 70 -21.71 17.74 18.91
N VAL A 71 -21.77 17.70 17.58
CA VAL A 71 -22.77 18.43 16.78
C VAL A 71 -24.11 17.70 16.83
N SER A 72 -25.16 18.38 17.31
CA SER A 72 -26.48 17.79 17.54
C SER A 72 -27.09 17.14 16.29
N GLU A 73 -27.55 15.90 16.46
CA GLU A 73 -28.27 15.14 15.44
C GLU A 73 -29.75 15.47 15.47
N ASN A 74 -30.38 15.55 14.29
CA ASN A 74 -31.84 15.48 14.24
C ASN A 74 -32.25 14.03 14.48
N ASN A 75 -33.36 13.80 15.19
CA ASN A 75 -33.90 12.46 15.48
C ASN A 75 -34.32 11.65 14.22
N THR A 76 -34.14 12.20 13.03
CA THR A 76 -34.42 11.60 11.73
C THR A 76 -33.22 11.85 10.81
N THR A 77 -32.41 10.82 10.62
CA THR A 77 -31.21 10.81 9.77
C THR A 77 -31.50 10.95 8.27
N GLU A 78 -32.77 10.91 7.86
CA GLU A 78 -33.16 10.80 6.45
C GLU A 78 -33.20 12.12 5.65
N ASN A 79 -32.97 13.29 6.29
CA ASN A 79 -33.16 14.60 5.64
C ASN A 79 -32.05 15.64 5.90
N GLU A 80 -30.85 15.26 6.34
CA GLU A 80 -29.76 16.25 6.50
C GLU A 80 -29.11 16.56 5.14
N THR A 81 -29.59 17.63 4.48
CA THR A 81 -28.93 18.17 3.28
C THR A 81 -27.62 18.88 3.67
N PRO A 82 -26.67 19.07 2.73
CA PRO A 82 -25.42 19.80 3.00
C PRO A 82 -25.63 21.18 3.64
N GLU A 83 -26.67 21.90 3.21
CA GLU A 83 -26.99 23.24 3.72
C GLU A 83 -27.45 23.20 5.19
N VAL A 84 -28.23 22.18 5.56
CA VAL A 84 -28.67 21.99 6.95
C VAL A 84 -27.48 21.64 7.85
N MET A 85 -26.58 20.76 7.37
CA MET A 85 -25.38 20.39 8.12
C MET A 85 -24.43 21.57 8.30
N GLU A 86 -24.24 22.39 7.25
CA GLU A 86 -23.41 23.59 7.34
C GLU A 86 -24.00 24.60 8.34
N LYS A 87 -25.32 24.82 8.31
CA LYS A 87 -25.99 25.70 9.26
C LYS A 87 -25.78 25.24 10.71
N LYS A 88 -25.97 23.95 10.97
CA LYS A 88 -25.73 23.34 12.29
C LYS A 88 -24.28 23.49 12.72
N LEU A 89 -23.33 23.31 11.81
CA LEU A 89 -21.92 23.51 12.09
C LEU A 89 -21.65 24.96 12.50
N ARG A 90 -22.14 25.95 11.75
CA ARG A 90 -21.98 27.38 12.09
C ARG A 90 -22.59 27.72 13.46
N GLU A 91 -23.77 27.19 13.75
CA GLU A 91 -24.41 27.34 15.07
C GLU A 91 -23.56 26.69 16.18
N HIS A 92 -22.98 25.53 15.93
CA HIS A 92 -22.09 24.84 16.88
C HIS A 92 -20.78 25.62 17.10
N LEU A 93 -20.18 26.17 16.03
CA LEU A 93 -19.00 27.04 16.13
C LEU A 93 -19.26 28.24 17.05
N HIS A 94 -20.43 28.87 16.91
CA HIS A 94 -20.81 30.03 17.71
C HIS A 94 -21.16 29.65 19.16
N SER A 95 -22.02 28.65 19.34
CA SER A 95 -22.62 28.32 20.65
C SER A 95 -21.69 27.48 21.53
N ALA A 96 -21.06 26.46 20.97
CA ALA A 96 -20.24 25.51 21.73
C ALA A 96 -18.76 25.91 21.75
N LEU A 97 -18.23 26.38 20.61
CA LEU A 97 -16.82 26.78 20.50
C LEU A 97 -16.59 28.28 20.74
N THR A 98 -17.65 29.04 21.04
CA THR A 98 -17.59 30.48 21.37
C THR A 98 -16.95 31.35 20.29
N ILE A 99 -17.00 30.93 19.02
CA ILE A 99 -16.53 31.73 17.89
C ILE A 99 -17.51 32.88 17.64
N GLN A 100 -17.01 34.08 17.38
CA GLN A 100 -17.86 35.23 17.02
C GLN A 100 -18.72 34.90 15.81
N LYS A 101 -20.01 35.26 15.86
CA LYS A 101 -20.98 34.88 14.84
C LYS A 101 -20.58 35.39 13.46
N GLU A 102 -20.08 36.61 13.39
CA GLU A 102 -19.61 37.26 12.17
C GLU A 102 -18.43 36.50 11.55
N VAL A 103 -17.55 35.95 12.40
CA VAL A 103 -16.42 35.12 11.97
C VAL A 103 -16.92 33.76 11.49
N ALA A 104 -17.85 33.13 12.22
CA ALA A 104 -18.44 31.86 11.83
C ALA A 104 -19.22 31.97 10.51
N ASP A 105 -19.93 33.07 10.25
CA ASP A 105 -20.71 33.31 9.03
C ASP A 105 -19.84 33.61 7.80
N THR A 106 -18.64 34.17 7.99
CA THR A 106 -17.71 34.47 6.89
C THR A 106 -16.84 33.30 6.47
N MET A 107 -16.81 32.20 7.25
CA MET A 107 -16.11 30.97 6.86
C MET A 107 -16.69 30.36 5.58
N LYS A 108 -15.82 29.87 4.71
CA LYS A 108 -16.20 29.15 3.48
C LYS A 108 -15.95 27.67 3.69
N PHE A 109 -16.97 26.85 3.49
CA PHE A 109 -16.89 25.40 3.53
C PHE A 109 -17.03 24.84 2.12
N GLU A 110 -16.08 24.02 1.69
CA GLU A 110 -16.17 23.34 0.39
C GLU A 110 -17.18 22.19 0.44
N ARG A 111 -17.18 21.44 1.56
CA ARG A 111 -18.14 20.36 1.82
C ARG A 111 -18.28 20.14 3.32
N VAL A 112 -19.51 20.01 3.81
CA VAL A 112 -19.82 19.59 5.17
C VAL A 112 -20.67 18.32 5.10
N HIS A 113 -20.28 17.30 5.85
CA HIS A 113 -21.01 16.04 5.93
C HIS A 113 -20.71 15.33 7.25
N ARG A 114 -21.59 14.41 7.65
CA ARG A 114 -21.32 13.46 8.73
C ARG A 114 -20.54 12.26 8.22
N THR A 115 -19.68 11.71 9.07
CA THR A 115 -19.00 10.42 8.87
C THR A 115 -19.76 9.34 9.61
#